data_AF-X0T258-F1
#
_entry.id   AF-X0T258-F1
#
_cell.length_a   1.000
_cell.length_b   1.000
_cell.length_c   1.000
_cell.angle_alpha   90.00
_cell.angle_beta   90.00
_cell.angle_gamma   90.00
#
_symmetry.space_group_name_H-M   'P 1'
#
loop_
_entity.id
_entity.type
_entity.pdbx_description
1 polymer ?
#
loop_
_entity_poly.entity_id
_entity_poly.type
_entity_poly.pdbx_seq_one_letter_code
_entity_poly.pdbx_strand_id
1 'polypeptide(L)'
;MLGSIDIVGLVVLLLFLGLLLGFAAVGRNWPTVFRPVPGFEELGTAIERAVEAGERVHLSLGTGSVIGSDSAPALAGLAMLSRVASVTTMSDKPVVVTAGDGAMTMLAQETLRSAYQQAKVSERYRRTSGRMLGPTPLSYVASLPILIASEDVSVHILVGSFGAEGALAADFGERQ
;
A
#
# COMPACT_ATOMS: atom_id res chain seq x y z
N MET A 1 0.58 -29.38 -40.24
CA MET A 1 -0.21 -28.24 -39.75
C MET A 1 0.12 -27.83 -38.31
N LEU A 2 0.43 -28.77 -37.39
CA LEU A 2 0.82 -28.45 -36.00
C LEU A 2 2.16 -27.69 -35.89
N GLY A 3 3.23 -28.15 -36.54
CA GLY A 3 4.56 -27.51 -36.39
C GLY A 3 4.70 -26.08 -36.91
N SER A 4 3.78 -25.61 -37.78
CA SER A 4 3.81 -24.22 -38.24
C SER A 4 3.18 -23.26 -37.23
N ILE A 5 2.18 -23.72 -36.48
CA ILE A 5 1.55 -22.97 -35.39
C ILE A 5 2.55 -22.83 -34.23
N ASP A 6 3.31 -23.89 -33.94
CA ASP A 6 4.34 -23.88 -32.88
C ASP A 6 5.47 -22.89 -33.18
N ILE A 7 5.91 -22.81 -34.45
CA ILE A 7 6.94 -21.84 -34.88
C ILE A 7 6.40 -20.41 -34.81
N VAL A 8 5.17 -20.16 -35.27
CA VAL A 8 4.55 -18.84 -35.18
C VAL A 8 4.38 -18.42 -33.72
N GLY A 9 3.94 -19.34 -32.85
CA GLY A 9 3.83 -19.10 -31.40
C GLY A 9 5.17 -18.76 -30.76
N LEU A 10 6.23 -19.49 -31.10
CA LEU A 10 7.59 -19.22 -30.62
C LEU A 10 8.09 -17.84 -31.07
N VAL A 11 7.85 -17.47 -32.34
CA VAL A 11 8.25 -16.17 -32.88
C VAL A 11 7.51 -15.04 -32.17
N VAL A 12 6.19 -15.17 -31.95
CA VAL A 12 5.40 -14.17 -31.21
C VAL A 12 5.87 -14.06 -29.75
N LEU A 13 6.17 -15.18 -29.09
CA LEU A 13 6.68 -15.19 -27.72
C LEU A 13 8.04 -14.48 -27.62
N LEU A 14 8.97 -14.80 -28.53
CA LEU A 14 10.29 -14.18 -28.57
C LEU A 14 10.22 -12.70 -28.91
N LEU A 15 9.33 -12.31 -29.83
CA LEU A 15 9.07 -10.91 -30.14
C LEU A 15 8.56 -10.18 -28.90
N PHE A 16 7.57 -10.73 -28.19
CA PHE A 16 7.00 -10.14 -26.99
C PHE A 16 8.04 -10.00 -25.86
N LEU A 17 8.82 -11.06 -25.63
CA LEU A 17 9.91 -11.04 -24.64
C LEU A 17 10.98 -10.00 -25.01
N GLY A 18 11.36 -9.92 -26.28
CA GLY A 18 12.29 -8.92 -26.79
C GLY A 18 11.76 -7.49 -26.62
N LEU A 19 10.48 -7.27 -26.90
CA LEU A 19 9.81 -5.99 -26.69
C LEU A 19 9.80 -5.60 -25.20
N LEU A 20 9.50 -6.56 -24.32
CA LEU A 20 9.43 -6.35 -22.86
C LEU A 20 10.81 -5.98 -22.30
N LEU A 21 11.85 -6.72 -22.69
CA LEU A 21 13.23 -6.43 -22.31
C LEU A 21 13.71 -5.07 -22.90
N GLY A 22 13.34 -4.77 -24.14
CA GLY A 22 13.63 -3.49 -24.78
C GLY A 22 13.02 -2.31 -24.02
N PHE A 23 11.72 -2.38 -23.70
CA PHE A 23 11.04 -1.35 -22.91
C PHE A 23 11.62 -1.23 -21.49
N ALA A 24 11.94 -2.35 -20.84
CA ALA A 24 12.55 -2.34 -19.51
C ALA A 24 13.93 -1.66 -19.50
N ALA A 25 14.76 -1.92 -20.52
CA ALA A 25 16.07 -1.30 -20.66
C ALA A 25 15.99 0.19 -21.00
N VAL A 26 15.09 0.57 -21.91
CA VAL A 26 14.87 1.98 -22.30
C VAL A 26 14.30 2.77 -21.12
N GLY A 27 13.29 2.24 -20.43
CA GLY A 27 12.66 2.92 -19.30
C GLY A 27 13.59 3.17 -18.11
N ARG A 28 14.70 2.42 -17.99
CA ARG A 28 15.66 2.56 -16.89
C ARG A 28 16.62 3.75 -17.05
N ASN A 29 16.79 4.26 -18.27
CA ASN A 29 17.75 5.33 -18.58
C ASN A 29 17.10 6.67 -18.90
N TRP A 30 15.77 6.78 -18.83
CA TRP A 30 15.09 8.06 -19.04
C TRP A 30 15.07 8.82 -17.71
N PRO A 31 15.67 10.02 -17.64
CA PRO A 31 15.51 10.87 -16.46
C PRO A 31 14.06 11.35 -16.44
N THR A 32 13.21 10.59 -15.77
CA THR A 32 11.84 10.99 -15.45
C THR A 32 11.92 12.10 -14.41
N VAL A 33 12.00 13.35 -14.88
CA VAL A 33 11.82 14.52 -14.04
C VAL A 33 10.33 14.62 -13.75
N PHE A 34 9.90 14.02 -12.64
CA PHE A 34 8.54 14.18 -12.16
C PHE A 34 8.37 15.60 -11.61
N ARG A 35 7.24 16.23 -11.95
CA ARG A 35 6.84 17.47 -11.31
C ARG A 35 6.62 17.19 -9.81
N PRO A 36 7.24 17.95 -8.90
CA PRO A 36 6.92 17.83 -7.48
C PRO A 36 5.45 18.21 -7.25
N VAL A 37 4.75 17.37 -6.49
CA VAL A 37 3.38 17.63 -6.06
C VAL A 37 3.45 18.00 -4.58
N PRO A 38 3.11 19.23 -4.19
CA PRO A 38 3.26 19.70 -2.81
C PRO A 38 2.63 18.76 -1.78
N GLY A 39 1.46 18.19 -2.08
CA GLY A 39 0.79 17.26 -1.18
C GLY A 39 1.58 15.98 -0.87
N PHE A 40 2.41 15.48 -1.79
CA PHE A 40 3.27 14.32 -1.49
C PHE A 40 4.49 14.69 -0.64
N GLU A 41 5.02 15.90 -0.81
CA GLU A 41 6.10 16.42 0.03
C GLU A 41 5.60 16.67 1.46
N GLU A 42 4.44 17.33 1.59
CA GLU A 42 3.76 17.55 2.86
C GLU A 42 3.42 16.24 3.57
N LEU A 43 2.94 15.22 2.84
CA LEU A 43 2.70 13.90 3.40
C LEU A 43 3.99 13.26 3.95
N GLY A 44 5.10 13.37 3.22
CA GLY A 44 6.41 12.89 3.67
C GLY A 44 6.83 13.56 4.98
N THR A 45 6.77 14.90 5.01
CA THR A 45 7.09 15.68 6.21
C THR A 45 6.14 15.38 7.37
N ALA A 46 4.85 15.16 7.12
CA ALA A 46 3.89 14.79 8.16
C ALA A 46 4.21 13.42 8.78
N ILE A 47 4.59 12.44 7.96
CA ILE A 47 5.04 11.13 8.46
C ILE A 47 6.31 11.26 9.30
N GLU A 48 7.30 12.03 8.85
CA GLU A 48 8.54 12.27 9.60
C GLU A 48 8.25 12.93 10.96
N ARG A 49 7.41 13.97 10.99
CA ARG A 49 6.99 14.62 12.23
C ARG A 49 6.25 13.68 13.17
N ALA A 50 5.34 12.84 12.65
CA ALA A 50 4.64 11.85 13.46
C ALA A 50 5.63 10.84 14.08
N VAL A 51 6.63 10.41 13.31
CA VAL A 51 7.71 9.53 13.80
C VAL A 51 8.53 10.22 14.90
N GLU A 52 8.93 11.48 14.71
CA GLU A 52 9.68 12.27 15.69
C GLU A 52 8.90 12.55 16.98
N ALA A 53 7.59 12.77 16.86
CA ALA A 53 6.69 13.01 17.98
C ALA A 53 6.29 11.73 18.73
N GLY A 54 6.68 10.54 18.24
CA GLY A 54 6.25 9.26 18.79
C GLY A 54 4.75 8.98 18.59
N GLU A 55 4.15 9.61 17.59
CA GLU A 55 2.76 9.44 17.20
C GLU A 55 2.61 8.35 16.13
N ARG A 56 1.38 7.91 15.89
CA ARG A 56 1.12 6.78 15.00
C ARG A 56 0.66 7.22 13.62
N VAL A 57 1.22 6.55 12.61
CA VAL A 57 0.72 6.60 11.23
C VAL A 57 -0.24 5.45 11.00
N HIS A 58 -1.39 5.74 10.40
CA HIS A 58 -2.34 4.73 9.92
C HIS A 58 -2.42 4.74 8.40
N LEU A 59 -2.41 3.56 7.80
CA LEU A 59 -2.62 3.38 6.36
C LEU A 59 -3.85 2.50 6.10
N SER A 60 -4.79 3.04 5.34
CA SER A 60 -6.04 2.41 4.96
C SER A 60 -5.94 1.92 3.52
N LEU A 61 -6.04 0.60 3.32
CA LEU A 61 -6.01 -0.04 2.00
C LEU A 61 -7.38 -0.08 1.30
N GLY A 62 -8.43 0.37 1.99
CA GLY A 62 -9.80 0.30 1.50
C GLY A 62 -10.33 -1.13 1.45
N THR A 63 -11.37 -1.34 0.64
CA THR A 63 -12.05 -2.65 0.51
C THR A 63 -11.74 -3.39 -0.79
N GLY A 64 -10.80 -2.88 -1.59
CA GLY A 64 -10.35 -3.53 -2.81
C GLY A 64 -9.64 -4.86 -2.54
N SER A 65 -9.47 -5.66 -3.59
CA SER A 65 -8.74 -6.92 -3.54
C SER A 65 -7.57 -6.93 -4.53
N VAL A 66 -6.54 -7.74 -4.24
CA VAL A 66 -5.46 -8.02 -5.19
C VAL A 66 -5.92 -8.83 -6.40
N ILE A 67 -7.13 -9.39 -6.37
CA ILE A 67 -7.71 -10.16 -7.47
C ILE A 67 -8.80 -9.32 -8.15
N GLY A 68 -8.74 -9.21 -9.47
CA GLY A 68 -9.77 -8.52 -10.26
C GLY A 68 -9.41 -7.08 -10.63
N SER A 69 -10.43 -6.26 -10.85
CA SER A 69 -10.32 -4.87 -11.33
C SER A 69 -9.54 -3.95 -10.38
N ASP A 70 -9.57 -4.26 -9.09
CA ASP A 70 -9.04 -3.41 -8.02
C ASP A 70 -7.59 -3.77 -7.66
N SER A 71 -6.99 -4.69 -8.43
CA SER A 71 -5.64 -5.20 -8.19
C SER A 71 -4.56 -4.11 -8.29
N ALA A 72 -4.69 -3.20 -9.26
CA ALA A 72 -3.74 -2.11 -9.44
C ALA A 72 -3.67 -1.16 -8.24
N PRO A 73 -4.78 -0.55 -7.75
CA PRO A 73 -4.74 0.30 -6.57
C PRO A 73 -4.36 -0.48 -5.30
N ALA A 74 -4.77 -1.75 -5.18
CA ALA A 74 -4.36 -2.61 -4.07
C ALA A 74 -2.83 -2.80 -4.00
N LEU A 75 -2.19 -3.12 -5.12
CA LEU A 75 -0.73 -3.25 -5.19
C LEU A 75 0.00 -1.93 -4.95
N ALA A 76 -0.54 -0.81 -5.44
CA ALA A 76 0.00 0.51 -5.14
C ALA A 76 -0.06 0.82 -3.64
N GLY A 77 -1.17 0.47 -2.97
CA GLY A 77 -1.31 0.60 -1.51
C GLY A 77 -0.30 -0.25 -0.74
N LEU A 78 -0.04 -1.49 -1.18
CA LEU A 78 1.00 -2.34 -0.58
C LEU A 78 2.41 -1.80 -0.79
N ALA A 79 2.70 -1.21 -1.97
CA ALA A 79 3.98 -0.55 -2.22
C ALA A 79 4.17 0.68 -1.30
N MET A 80 3.12 1.49 -1.13
CA MET A 80 3.12 2.60 -0.18
C MET A 80 3.30 2.11 1.26
N LEU A 81 2.60 1.05 1.66
CA LEU A 81 2.77 0.43 2.98
C LEU A 81 4.21 -0.02 3.22
N SER A 82 4.85 -0.66 2.24
CA SER A 82 6.26 -1.05 2.35
C SER A 82 7.16 0.15 2.64
N ARG A 83 6.93 1.27 1.93
CA ARG A 83 7.68 2.51 2.14
C ARG A 83 7.42 3.13 3.52
N VAL A 84 6.16 3.27 3.92
CA VAL A 84 5.79 3.84 5.23
C VAL A 84 6.29 2.95 6.38
N ALA A 85 6.21 1.64 6.24
CA ALA A 85 6.75 0.70 7.23
C ALA A 85 8.26 0.87 7.38
N SER A 86 9.01 1.02 6.28
CA SER A 86 10.47 1.17 6.33
C SER A 86 10.93 2.39 7.14
N VAL A 87 10.13 3.46 7.20
CA VAL A 87 10.46 4.68 7.96
C VAL A 87 9.85 4.69 9.37
N THR A 88 8.78 3.94 9.62
CA THR A 88 8.07 3.94 10.93
C THR A 88 8.46 2.77 11.84
N THR A 89 9.03 1.68 11.32
CA THR A 89 9.32 0.46 12.10
C THR A 89 10.25 0.69 13.31
N MET A 90 11.13 1.70 13.26
CA MET A 90 12.05 2.03 14.35
C MET A 90 11.46 3.05 15.34
N SER A 91 10.29 3.63 15.07
CA SER A 91 9.64 4.57 15.99
C SER A 91 8.98 3.85 17.17
N ASP A 92 8.58 4.63 18.18
CA ASP A 92 7.84 4.14 19.34
C ASP A 92 6.43 3.62 18.98
N LYS A 93 5.80 4.22 17.96
CA LYS A 93 4.50 3.83 17.42
C LYS A 93 4.61 3.52 15.92
N PRO A 94 5.01 2.29 15.55
CA PRO A 94 5.06 1.88 14.16
C PRO A 94 3.70 1.95 13.45
N VAL A 95 3.74 2.01 12.12
CA VAL A 95 2.52 2.08 11.29
C VAL A 95 1.56 0.92 11.57
N VAL A 96 0.28 1.25 11.62
CA VAL A 96 -0.83 0.28 11.61
C VAL A 96 -1.54 0.37 10.27
N VAL A 97 -1.89 -0.78 9.70
CA VAL A 97 -2.58 -0.88 8.42
C VAL A 97 -3.93 -1.57 8.57
N THR A 98 -4.91 -1.10 7.81
CA THR A 98 -6.21 -1.76 7.73
C THR A 98 -6.65 -2.04 6.30
N ALA A 99 -7.43 -3.10 6.14
CA ALA A 99 -8.06 -3.46 4.88
C ALA A 99 -9.48 -3.99 5.11
N GLY A 100 -10.32 -3.94 4.08
CA GLY A 100 -11.65 -4.54 4.08
C GLY A 100 -11.67 -5.96 3.54
N ASP A 101 -10.61 -6.41 2.89
CA ASP A 101 -10.51 -7.77 2.34
C ASP A 101 -9.52 -8.65 3.14
N GLY A 102 -9.83 -9.94 3.26
CA GLY A 102 -9.02 -10.90 4.00
C GLY A 102 -7.67 -11.16 3.33
N ALA A 103 -7.66 -11.33 2.00
CA ALA A 103 -6.41 -11.55 1.27
C ALA A 103 -5.51 -10.31 1.30
N MET A 104 -6.10 -9.13 1.15
CA MET A 104 -5.38 -7.85 1.36
C MET A 104 -4.78 -7.76 2.76
N THR A 105 -5.52 -8.12 3.80
CA THR A 105 -5.03 -8.07 5.18
C THR A 105 -3.82 -8.98 5.37
N MET A 106 -3.85 -10.20 4.80
CA MET A 106 -2.71 -11.12 4.84
C MET A 106 -1.48 -10.56 4.13
N LEU A 107 -1.66 -9.94 2.96
CA LEU A 107 -0.56 -9.32 2.21
C LEU A 107 0.00 -8.08 2.92
N ALA A 108 -0.86 -7.30 3.57
CA ALA A 108 -0.46 -6.16 4.38
C ALA A 108 0.39 -6.62 5.58
N GLN A 109 -0.04 -7.69 6.27
CA GLN A 109 0.73 -8.32 7.35
C GLN A 109 2.08 -8.85 6.84
N GLU A 110 2.12 -9.46 5.66
CA GLU A 110 3.38 -9.93 5.06
C GLU A 110 4.32 -8.78 4.72
N THR A 111 3.78 -7.71 4.14
CA THR A 111 4.53 -6.50 3.79
C THR A 111 5.14 -5.86 5.04
N LEU A 112 4.36 -5.75 6.11
CA LEU A 112 4.87 -5.30 7.42
C LEU A 112 5.96 -6.24 7.91
N ARG A 113 5.69 -7.55 7.98
CA ARG A 113 6.67 -8.55 8.45
C ARG A 113 7.99 -8.45 7.71
N SER A 114 7.96 -8.28 6.39
CA SER A 114 9.14 -8.07 5.56
C SER A 114 9.89 -6.78 5.92
N ALA A 115 9.19 -5.66 6.15
CA ALA A 115 9.81 -4.41 6.58
C ALA A 115 10.52 -4.54 7.95
N TYR A 116 9.89 -5.21 8.92
CA TYR A 116 10.51 -5.49 10.23
C TYR A 116 11.73 -6.40 10.13
N GLN A 117 11.70 -7.39 9.22
CA GLN A 117 12.87 -8.24 8.95
C GLN A 117 14.03 -7.46 8.34
N GLN A 118 13.74 -6.59 7.36
CA GLN A 118 14.75 -5.74 6.72
C GLN A 118 15.38 -4.76 7.72
N ALA A 119 14.58 -4.22 8.65
CA ALA A 119 15.04 -3.36 9.73
C ALA A 119 15.73 -4.12 10.89
N LYS A 120 15.83 -5.46 10.82
CA LYS A 120 16.43 -6.33 11.85
C LYS A 120 15.77 -6.23 13.24
N VAL A 121 14.47 -5.94 13.28
CA VAL A 121 13.67 -5.84 14.51
C VAL A 121 12.43 -6.75 14.46
N SER A 122 12.62 -7.99 14.01
CA SER A 122 11.52 -8.93 13.76
C SER A 122 10.72 -9.25 15.02
N GLU A 123 11.35 -9.15 16.20
CA GLU A 123 10.73 -9.33 17.51
C GLU A 123 9.69 -8.25 17.86
N ARG A 124 9.76 -7.07 17.23
CA ARG A 124 8.78 -6.00 17.42
C ARG A 124 7.52 -6.20 16.59
N TYR A 125 7.54 -7.08 15.59
CA TYR A 125 6.39 -7.30 14.71
C TYR A 125 5.21 -7.91 15.47
N ARG A 126 4.04 -7.29 15.33
CA ARG A 126 2.77 -7.81 15.85
C ARG A 126 1.81 -8.02 14.68
N ARG A 127 1.16 -9.18 14.61
CA ARG A 127 0.13 -9.45 13.59
C ARG A 127 -1.03 -8.45 13.67
N THR A 128 -1.31 -7.95 14.87
CA THR A 128 -2.33 -6.92 15.10
C THR A 128 -1.96 -5.56 14.48
N SER A 129 -0.76 -5.37 13.93
CA SER A 129 -0.44 -4.18 13.14
C SER A 129 -1.14 -4.17 11.78
N GLY A 130 -1.62 -5.31 11.28
CA GLY A 130 -2.46 -5.39 10.08
C GLY A 130 -3.82 -5.99 10.40
N ARG A 131 -4.91 -5.22 10.23
CA ARG A 131 -6.26 -5.62 10.66
C ARG A 131 -7.27 -5.56 9.53
N MET A 132 -8.19 -6.53 9.54
CA MET A 132 -9.40 -6.46 8.73
C MET A 132 -10.50 -5.80 9.55
N LEU A 133 -11.03 -4.65 9.12
CA LEU A 133 -12.04 -3.94 9.90
C LEU A 133 -13.48 -4.33 9.53
N GLY A 134 -13.74 -4.64 8.26
CA GLY A 134 -15.08 -5.02 7.80
C GLY A 134 -15.08 -5.43 6.34
N PRO A 135 -15.83 -6.48 5.95
CA PRO A 135 -15.85 -7.02 4.59
C PRO A 135 -16.60 -6.15 3.57
N THR A 136 -17.33 -5.13 4.02
CA THR A 136 -18.10 -4.23 3.14
C THR A 136 -17.61 -2.79 3.27
N PRO A 137 -17.74 -1.97 2.20
CA PRO A 137 -17.30 -0.57 2.21
C PRO A 137 -17.74 0.23 3.45
N LEU A 138 -19.04 0.19 3.79
CA LEU A 138 -19.57 0.93 4.94
C LEU A 138 -19.17 0.32 6.29
N SER A 139 -19.10 -1.01 6.42
CA SER A 139 -18.65 -1.63 7.67
C SER A 139 -17.17 -1.34 7.95
N TYR A 140 -16.36 -1.33 6.89
CA TYR A 140 -14.95 -0.96 6.94
C TYR A 140 -14.79 0.49 7.43
N VAL A 141 -15.44 1.44 6.76
CA VAL A 141 -15.31 2.87 7.09
C VAL A 141 -15.91 3.21 8.45
N ALA A 142 -17.02 2.60 8.85
CA ALA A 142 -17.63 2.80 10.18
C ALA A 142 -16.71 2.41 11.34
N SER A 143 -15.71 1.55 11.09
CA SER A 143 -14.76 1.09 12.10
C SER A 143 -13.52 1.99 12.21
N LEU A 144 -13.27 2.86 11.21
CA LEU A 144 -12.08 3.72 11.18
C LEU A 144 -12.01 4.68 12.38
N PRO A 145 -13.08 5.39 12.80
CA PRO A 145 -13.00 6.33 13.93
C PRO A 145 -12.52 5.67 15.22
N ILE A 146 -12.96 4.44 15.48
CA ILE A 146 -12.56 3.68 16.67
C ILE A 146 -11.06 3.35 16.59
N LEU A 147 -10.57 2.94 15.42
CA LEU A 147 -9.14 2.67 15.22
C LEU A 147 -8.31 3.94 15.39
N ILE A 148 -8.68 5.03 14.71
CA ILE A 148 -7.93 6.30 14.74
C ILE A 148 -7.82 6.79 16.20
N ALA A 149 -8.93 6.79 16.94
CA ALA A 149 -8.96 7.20 18.35
C ALA A 149 -8.21 6.24 19.29
N SER A 150 -8.32 4.93 19.09
CA SER A 150 -7.67 3.94 19.99
C SER A 150 -6.16 3.79 19.76
N GLU A 151 -5.68 4.18 18.59
CA GLU A 151 -4.28 4.02 18.19
C GLU A 151 -3.50 5.35 18.23
N ASP A 152 -4.11 6.46 18.69
CA ASP A 152 -3.53 7.82 18.69
C ASP A 152 -2.90 8.18 17.33
N VAL A 153 -3.71 8.08 16.26
CA VAL A 153 -3.26 8.31 14.90
C VAL A 153 -3.20 9.81 14.61
N SER A 154 -2.03 10.31 14.20
CA SER A 154 -1.87 11.71 13.76
C SER A 154 -1.73 11.87 12.25
N VAL A 155 -1.41 10.79 11.54
CA VAL A 155 -1.38 10.78 10.07
C VAL A 155 -2.24 9.63 9.56
N HIS A 156 -3.34 9.98 8.87
CA HIS A 156 -4.26 9.02 8.26
C HIS A 156 -4.10 9.02 6.74
N ILE A 157 -3.63 7.90 6.18
CA ILE A 157 -3.39 7.76 4.74
C ILE A 157 -4.44 6.84 4.13
N LEU A 158 -5.14 7.33 3.09
CA LEU A 158 -6.06 6.53 2.29
C LEU A 158 -5.40 6.17 0.96
N VAL A 159 -5.16 4.88 0.72
CA VAL A 159 -4.55 4.41 -0.54
C VAL A 159 -5.07 3.02 -0.90
N GLY A 160 -5.77 2.91 -2.03
CA GLY A 160 -6.36 1.64 -2.46
C GLY A 160 -7.66 1.86 -3.19
N SER A 161 -8.54 0.86 -3.15
CA SER A 161 -9.87 0.94 -3.75
C SER A 161 -10.87 1.47 -2.72
N PHE A 162 -11.48 2.60 -3.05
CA PHE A 162 -12.56 3.23 -2.31
C PHE A 162 -13.65 3.64 -3.30
N GLY A 163 -14.90 3.36 -2.95
CA GLY A 163 -16.07 3.95 -3.56
C GLY A 163 -16.46 5.27 -2.89
N ALA A 164 -17.76 5.54 -2.84
CA ALA A 164 -18.30 6.76 -2.22
C ALA A 164 -18.01 6.86 -0.71
N GLU A 165 -17.79 5.74 -0.03
CA GLU A 165 -17.39 5.68 1.37
C GLU A 165 -16.02 6.31 1.64
N GLY A 166 -15.17 6.47 0.61
CA GLY A 166 -13.88 7.14 0.74
C GLY A 166 -14.01 8.58 1.24
N ALA A 167 -15.12 9.27 0.93
CA ALA A 167 -15.39 10.61 1.45
C ALA A 167 -15.59 10.61 2.97
N LEU A 168 -16.30 9.62 3.51
CA LEU A 168 -16.47 9.44 4.96
C LEU A 168 -15.15 9.07 5.63
N ALA A 169 -14.35 8.20 4.98
CA ALA A 169 -13.03 7.82 5.49
C ALA A 169 -12.10 9.04 5.60
N ALA A 170 -12.15 9.96 4.62
CA ALA A 170 -11.36 11.19 4.64
C ALA A 170 -11.83 12.16 5.73
N ASP A 171 -13.15 12.37 5.86
CA ASP A 171 -13.75 13.22 6.89
C ASP A 171 -13.40 12.77 8.32
N PHE A 172 -13.25 11.47 8.56
CA PHE A 172 -12.78 10.96 9.86
C PHE A 172 -11.30 11.29 10.16
N GLY A 173 -10.47 11.46 9.14
CA GLY A 173 -9.08 11.87 9.30
C GLY A 173 -8.93 13.38 9.55
N GLU A 174 -9.85 14.21 9.02
CA GLU A 174 -9.80 15.67 9.17
C GLU A 174 -10.28 16.15 10.56
N ARG A 175 -11.13 15.38 11.24
CA ARG A 175 -11.75 15.77 12.51
C ARG A 175 -10.89 15.54 13.77
N GLN A 176 -9.65 15.07 13.62
CA GLN A 176 -8.69 14.89 14.72
C GLN A 176 -7.51 15.84 14.55
#